data_AF-A0A4W5KXH3-F1
#
_entry.id   AF-A0A4W5KXH3-F1
#
_cell.length_a   1.000
_cell.length_b   1.000
_cell.length_c   1.000
_cell.angle_alpha   90.00
_cell.angle_beta   90.00
_cell.angle_gamma   90.00
#
_symmetry.space_group_name_H-M   'P 1'
#
loop_
_entity.id
_entity.type
_entity.pdbx_description
1 polymer ?
#
loop_
_entity_poly.entity_id
_entity_poly.type
_entity_poly.pdbx_seq_one_letter_code
_entity_poly.pdbx_strand_id
1 'polypeptide(L)'
;MNHFRQLPLEQLRVIRGNSLYDRGFALSVFLNYPKQGSNGLQHLGLTHLTEILEGGVQIVHNRFLRYGPWVNWDDIVRDRDRAKAPIDIQLNGERGQCLSIRIGQEVRAMTQVIDCSLCYRTASATGTPSLGPKGSLTASTPKP
;
A
#
# COMPACT_ATOMS: atom_id res chain seq x y z
N MET A 1 20.96 -11.09 1.23
CA MET A 1 19.53 -11.24 0.91
C MET A 1 18.81 -11.65 2.17
N ASN A 2 17.58 -11.17 2.31
CA ASN A 2 16.78 -11.37 3.50
C ASN A 2 15.89 -12.61 3.39
N HIS A 3 15.87 -13.46 4.42
CA HIS A 3 15.15 -14.74 4.44
C HIS A 3 14.05 -14.75 5.52
N PHE A 4 13.15 -13.78 5.47
CA PHE A 4 12.01 -13.69 6.38
C PHE A 4 10.71 -13.46 5.61
N ARG A 5 9.58 -13.88 6.20
CA ARG A 5 8.24 -13.69 5.61
C ARG A 5 7.59 -12.36 6.00
N GLN A 6 8.00 -11.80 7.13
CA GLN A 6 7.47 -10.56 7.67
C GLN A 6 8.58 -9.82 8.42
N LEU A 7 8.57 -8.48 8.32
CA LEU A 7 9.40 -7.61 9.14
C LEU A 7 8.69 -7.34 10.48
N PRO A 8 9.39 -7.39 11.63
CA PRO A 8 8.81 -7.11 12.94
C PRO A 8 8.70 -5.58 13.19
N LEU A 9 8.00 -4.87 12.31
CA LEU A 9 7.88 -3.40 12.33
C LEU A 9 6.47 -2.89 12.65
N GLU A 10 5.68 -3.72 13.35
CA GLU A 10 4.28 -3.40 13.66
C GLU A 10 4.13 -2.11 14.46
N GLN A 11 5.10 -1.77 15.31
CA GLN A 11 5.06 -0.56 16.12
C GLN A 11 5.62 0.69 15.42
N LEU A 12 6.13 0.56 14.18
CA LEU A 12 6.61 1.71 13.43
C LEU A 12 5.42 2.60 13.07
N ARG A 13 5.46 3.87 13.49
CA ARG A 13 4.37 4.84 13.26
C ARG A 13 4.75 5.95 12.28
N VAL A 14 6.00 6.39 12.34
CA VAL A 14 6.47 7.55 11.60
C VAL A 14 7.87 7.28 11.05
N ILE A 15 8.09 7.62 9.79
CA ILE A 15 9.42 7.72 9.18
C ILE A 15 9.69 9.20 8.91
N ARG A 16 10.72 9.77 9.54
CA ARG A 16 10.99 11.22 9.43
C ARG A 16 11.65 11.63 8.11
N GLY A 17 12.48 10.76 7.53
CA GLY A 17 13.16 11.07 6.26
C GLY A 17 14.39 11.97 6.38
N ASN A 18 14.96 12.16 7.58
CA ASN A 18 16.20 12.96 7.79
C ASN A 18 17.39 12.51 6.93
N SER A 19 17.36 11.27 6.44
CA SER A 19 18.30 10.75 5.46
C SER A 19 17.53 9.84 4.51
N LEU A 20 17.79 10.02 3.21
CA LEU A 20 17.07 9.33 2.15
C LEU A 20 18.01 8.35 1.44
N TYR A 21 17.45 7.21 1.06
CA TYR A 21 18.13 6.22 0.25
C TYR A 21 18.05 6.61 -1.23
N ASP A 22 19.18 6.49 -1.94
CA ASP A 22 19.34 6.73 -3.38
C ASP A 22 18.61 8.01 -3.84
N ARG A 23 17.71 7.91 -4.82
CA ARG A 23 16.98 9.01 -5.48
C ARG A 23 15.84 9.61 -4.64
N GLY A 24 16.02 9.67 -3.32
CA GLY A 24 15.11 10.38 -2.43
C GLY A 24 14.04 9.50 -1.76
N PHE A 25 14.32 8.23 -1.51
CA PHE A 25 13.36 7.32 -0.88
C PHE A 25 13.58 7.19 0.64
N ALA A 26 12.54 7.42 1.43
CA ALA A 26 12.56 7.20 2.87
C ALA A 26 12.25 5.75 3.27
N LEU A 27 11.51 5.04 2.41
CA LEU A 27 11.27 3.61 2.52
C LEU A 27 11.69 2.94 1.21
N SER A 28 12.63 1.99 1.28
CA SER A 28 13.06 1.20 0.12
C SER A 28 13.02 -0.29 0.46
N VAL A 29 12.26 -1.06 -0.32
CA VAL A 29 12.08 -2.51 -0.14
C VAL A 29 12.33 -3.19 -1.47
N PHE A 30 13.45 -3.91 -1.61
CA PHE A 30 13.75 -4.62 -2.84
C PHE A 30 14.52 -5.93 -2.63
N LEU A 31 14.30 -6.89 -3.52
CA LEU A 31 15.03 -8.16 -3.59
C LEU A 31 14.98 -9.02 -2.30
N ASN A 32 13.82 -9.04 -1.63
CA ASN A 32 13.61 -9.85 -0.41
C ASN A 32 13.15 -11.28 -0.71
N TYR A 33 13.93 -12.01 -1.51
CA TYR A 33 13.72 -13.43 -1.80
C TYR A 33 15.04 -14.12 -2.21
N PRO A 34 15.22 -15.43 -1.93
CA PRO A 34 16.34 -16.22 -2.44
C PRO A 34 16.31 -16.33 -3.97
N LYS A 35 17.48 -16.27 -4.61
CA LYS A 35 17.61 -16.48 -6.07
C LYS A 35 16.98 -17.79 -6.54
N GLN A 36 17.13 -18.85 -5.74
CA GLN A 36 16.50 -20.15 -5.96
C GLN A 36 15.73 -20.55 -4.70
N GLY A 37 14.46 -20.19 -4.64
CA GLY A 37 13.58 -20.61 -3.56
C GLY A 37 12.11 -20.25 -3.82
N SER A 38 11.25 -20.85 -3.02
CA SER A 38 9.80 -20.77 -3.11
C SER A 38 9.16 -19.83 -2.08
N ASN A 39 9.98 -19.09 -1.33
CA ASN A 39 9.55 -18.21 -0.25
C ASN A 39 10.27 -16.86 -0.30
N GLY A 40 9.79 -15.88 0.46
CA GLY A 40 10.39 -14.55 0.59
C GLY A 40 9.49 -13.67 1.45
N LEU A 41 9.76 -12.37 1.44
CA LEU A 41 8.95 -11.39 2.16
C LEU A 41 7.53 -11.36 1.59
N GLN A 42 6.54 -11.59 2.45
CA GLN A 42 5.11 -11.63 2.11
C GLN A 42 4.35 -10.42 2.65
N HIS A 43 4.76 -9.92 3.83
CA HIS A 43 4.13 -8.79 4.52
C HIS A 43 5.19 -7.78 4.98
N LEU A 44 4.93 -6.48 4.83
CA LEU A 44 5.81 -5.45 5.38
C LEU A 44 5.66 -5.30 6.89
N GLY A 45 4.51 -5.70 7.46
CA GLY A 45 4.24 -5.59 8.89
C GLY A 45 4.16 -4.14 9.40
N LEU A 46 4.01 -3.14 8.54
CA LEU A 46 3.99 -1.73 8.94
C LEU A 46 2.58 -1.29 9.38
N THR A 47 1.85 -2.12 10.12
CA THR A 47 0.40 -1.95 10.38
C THR A 47 0.02 -0.63 11.05
N HIS A 48 0.94 0.03 11.76
CA HIS A 48 0.69 1.30 12.45
C HIS A 48 1.41 2.49 11.81
N LEU A 49 2.06 2.33 10.66
CA LEU A 49 2.74 3.43 9.98
C LEU A 49 1.68 4.36 9.38
N THR A 50 1.66 5.60 9.85
CA THR A 50 0.69 6.61 9.42
C THR A 50 1.32 7.71 8.60
N GLU A 51 2.62 7.96 8.77
CA GLU A 51 3.29 9.14 8.19
C GLU A 51 4.73 8.87 7.75
N ILE A 52 5.07 9.34 6.55
CA ILE A 52 6.43 9.53 6.06
C ILE A 52 6.60 11.03 5.81
N LEU A 53 7.43 11.73 6.59
CA LEU A 53 7.47 13.19 6.60
C LEU A 53 8.28 13.78 5.44
N GLU A 54 9.37 13.14 5.06
CA GLU A 54 10.22 13.53 3.94
C GLU A 54 10.63 12.28 3.15
N GLY A 55 10.70 12.41 1.83
CA GLY A 55 11.10 11.34 0.91
C GLY A 55 9.99 10.38 0.46
N GLY A 56 10.31 9.65 -0.60
CA GLY A 56 9.40 8.75 -1.30
C GLY A 56 9.37 7.31 -0.79
N VAL A 57 8.66 6.46 -1.52
CA VAL A 57 8.54 5.02 -1.28
C VAL A 57 8.95 4.23 -2.51
N GLN A 58 9.90 3.31 -2.35
CA GLN A 58 10.27 2.34 -3.37
C GLN A 58 9.97 0.92 -2.87
N ILE A 59 9.16 0.19 -3.62
CA ILE A 59 8.89 -1.24 -3.39
C ILE A 59 9.03 -1.93 -4.74
N VAL A 60 10.19 -2.53 -5.00
CA VAL A 60 10.50 -3.09 -6.32
C VAL A 60 11.12 -4.48 -6.22
N HIS A 61 10.81 -5.39 -7.14
CA HIS A 61 11.38 -6.74 -7.14
C HIS A 61 11.13 -7.49 -5.81
N ASN A 62 9.88 -7.57 -5.34
CA ASN A 62 9.50 -8.45 -4.22
C ASN A 62 8.41 -9.42 -4.67
N ARG A 63 8.78 -10.46 -5.42
CA ARG A 63 7.87 -11.43 -6.06
C ARG A 63 6.87 -12.13 -5.13
N PHE A 64 7.14 -12.17 -3.82
CA PHE A 64 6.28 -12.82 -2.83
C PHE A 64 5.47 -11.83 -1.97
N LEU A 65 5.71 -10.53 -2.12
CA LEU A 65 5.09 -9.48 -1.30
C LEU A 65 3.67 -9.19 -1.80
N ARG A 66 2.67 -9.34 -0.92
CA ARG A 66 1.25 -9.38 -1.33
C ARG A 66 0.43 -8.13 -1.05
N TYR A 67 0.82 -7.33 -0.06
CA TYR A 67 -0.01 -6.22 0.44
C TYR A 67 0.66 -4.85 0.32
N GLY A 68 1.93 -4.73 0.69
CA GLY A 68 2.69 -3.46 0.60
C GLY A 68 2.59 -2.72 -0.75
N PRO A 69 2.68 -3.40 -1.91
CA PRO A 69 2.54 -2.76 -3.22
C PRO A 69 1.16 -2.13 -3.49
N TRP A 70 0.14 -2.53 -2.73
CA TRP A 70 -1.26 -2.14 -2.94
C TRP A 70 -1.77 -1.14 -1.90
N VAL A 71 -0.88 -0.66 -1.03
CA VAL A 71 -1.14 0.44 -0.11
C VAL A 71 -1.20 1.75 -0.91
N ASN A 72 -2.13 2.63 -0.56
CA ASN A 72 -2.15 3.99 -1.08
C ASN A 72 -1.04 4.82 -0.40
N TRP A 73 0.18 4.75 -0.93
CA TRP A 73 1.33 5.43 -0.36
C TRP A 73 1.24 6.97 -0.42
N ASP A 74 0.44 7.52 -1.35
CA ASP A 74 0.14 8.95 -1.39
C ASP A 74 -0.60 9.45 -0.14
N ASP A 75 -1.30 8.57 0.58
CA ASP A 75 -1.95 8.92 1.85
C ASP A 75 -0.99 8.93 3.04
N ILE A 76 0.18 8.30 2.91
CA ILE A 76 1.16 8.14 4.00
C ILE A 76 2.31 9.13 3.84
N VAL A 77 2.74 9.39 2.60
CA VAL A 77 3.79 10.36 2.28
C VAL A 77 3.24 11.77 2.46
N ARG A 78 3.85 12.54 3.37
CA ARG A 78 3.48 13.91 3.76
C ARG A 78 4.55 14.94 3.40
N ASP A 79 5.47 14.58 2.51
CA ASP A 79 6.49 15.49 2.02
C ASP A 79 5.84 16.76 1.44
N ARG A 80 6.30 17.92 1.90
CA ARG A 80 5.77 19.23 1.48
C ARG A 80 5.98 19.48 0.00
N ASP A 81 7.06 18.95 -0.57
CA ASP A 81 7.35 18.99 -1.99
C ASP A 81 7.15 17.60 -2.59
N ARG A 82 5.87 17.25 -2.83
CA ARG A 82 5.47 15.92 -3.32
C ARG A 82 6.25 15.49 -4.57
N ALA A 83 6.69 16.42 -5.42
CA ALA A 83 7.48 16.13 -6.61
C ALA A 83 8.86 15.52 -6.30
N LYS A 84 9.40 15.74 -5.09
CA LYS A 84 10.69 15.18 -4.63
C LYS A 84 10.56 13.81 -3.95
N ALA A 85 9.35 13.31 -3.72
CA ALA A 85 9.09 12.10 -2.94
C ALA A 85 8.57 10.94 -3.81
N PRO A 86 9.33 10.42 -4.79
CA PRO A 86 8.82 9.45 -5.77
C PRO A 86 8.15 8.23 -5.12
N ILE A 87 7.05 7.75 -5.72
CA ILE A 87 6.45 6.45 -5.39
C ILE A 87 6.74 5.51 -6.55
N ASP A 88 7.54 4.48 -6.30
CA ASP A 88 7.99 3.51 -7.28
C ASP A 88 7.62 2.09 -6.85
N ILE A 89 6.57 1.53 -7.46
CA ILE A 89 6.01 0.23 -7.11
C ILE A 89 5.96 -0.66 -8.35
N GLN A 90 6.92 -1.59 -8.48
CA GLN A 90 7.08 -2.39 -9.70
C GLN A 90 7.56 -3.81 -9.41
N LEU A 91 7.21 -4.77 -10.26
CA LEU A 91 7.79 -6.13 -10.23
C LEU A 91 7.63 -6.83 -8.86
N ASN A 92 6.44 -6.71 -8.25
CA ASN A 92 6.10 -7.34 -6.96
C ASN A 92 5.12 -8.51 -7.13
N GLY A 93 4.81 -9.19 -6.03
CA GLY A 93 3.84 -10.27 -6.00
C GLY A 93 2.41 -9.81 -6.26
N GLU A 94 1.55 -10.77 -6.62
CA GLU A 94 0.12 -10.55 -6.82
C GLU A 94 -0.56 -10.04 -5.54
N ARG A 95 -1.64 -9.29 -5.73
CA ARG A 95 -2.47 -8.80 -4.62
C ARG A 95 -3.03 -9.98 -3.83
N GLY A 96 -2.75 -10.02 -2.54
CA GLY A 96 -3.40 -10.99 -1.66
C GLY A 96 -4.90 -10.71 -1.52
N GLN A 97 -5.71 -11.75 -1.32
CA GLN A 97 -7.15 -11.61 -1.10
C GLN A 97 -7.45 -11.02 0.28
N CYS A 98 -8.00 -9.80 0.32
CA CYS A 98 -8.58 -9.23 1.53
C CYS A 98 -9.92 -9.92 1.83
N LEU A 99 -9.92 -10.87 2.76
CA LEU A 99 -11.16 -11.46 3.28
C LEU A 99 -11.89 -10.40 4.10
N SER A 100 -12.96 -9.83 3.54
CA SER A 100 -13.94 -9.04 4.30
C SER A 100 -14.66 -9.98 5.26
N ILE A 101 -14.32 -9.94 6.55
CA ILE A 101 -15.12 -10.61 7.59
C ILE A 101 -16.39 -9.77 7.76
N ARG A 102 -17.54 -10.28 7.29
CA ARG A 102 -18.84 -9.67 7.60
C ARG A 102 -19.18 -9.96 9.06
N ILE A 103 -19.11 -8.95 9.93
CA ILE A 103 -19.74 -8.99 11.26
C ILE A 103 -20.85 -7.93 11.25
N GLY A 104 -22.10 -8.36 11.07
CA GLY A 104 -23.28 -7.47 11.02
C GLY A 104 -23.43 -6.68 9.71
N GLN A 105 -24.64 -6.20 9.43
CA GLN A 105 -25.00 -5.46 8.20
C GLN A 105 -24.40 -4.04 8.11
N GLU A 106 -23.38 -3.71 8.89
CA GLU A 106 -22.80 -2.36 8.92
C GLU A 106 -21.38 -2.35 8.32
N VAL A 107 -21.27 -1.97 7.05
CA VAL A 107 -19.98 -1.75 6.39
C VAL A 107 -19.46 -0.37 6.79
N ARG A 108 -18.92 -0.24 8.00
CA ARG A 108 -18.18 0.97 8.39
C ARG A 108 -16.80 0.93 7.73
N ALA A 109 -16.52 1.88 6.84
CA ALA A 109 -15.20 2.08 6.25
C ALA A 109 -14.18 2.43 7.35
N MET A 110 -13.38 1.46 7.78
CA MET A 110 -12.32 1.63 8.79
C MET A 110 -11.04 2.23 8.18
N THR A 111 -10.26 2.93 9.00
CA THR A 111 -9.16 3.83 8.60
C THR A 111 -7.81 3.21 8.84
N GLN A 112 -6.88 3.40 7.88
CA GLN A 112 -5.41 3.19 7.93
C GLN A 112 -4.93 1.73 7.70
N VAL A 113 -4.00 1.49 6.75
CA VAL A 113 -3.91 0.17 6.07
C VAL A 113 -2.51 -0.20 5.59
N ILE A 114 -1.86 -1.20 6.20
CA ILE A 114 -0.62 -1.80 5.65
C ILE A 114 -0.64 -3.36 5.65
N ASP A 115 -1.80 -3.97 5.93
CA ASP A 115 -2.05 -5.39 5.70
C ASP A 115 -3.50 -5.63 5.20
N CYS A 116 -3.78 -6.88 4.81
CA CYS A 116 -4.97 -7.46 4.23
C CYS A 116 -6.33 -7.06 4.85
N SER A 117 -6.34 -6.43 6.02
CA SER A 117 -7.55 -6.01 6.73
C SER A 117 -8.23 -4.76 6.17
N LEU A 118 -7.62 -4.00 5.25
CA LEU A 118 -7.95 -2.58 5.23
C LEU A 118 -7.83 -1.88 3.86
N CYS A 119 -7.74 -2.59 2.74
CA CYS A 119 -7.35 -2.11 1.39
C CYS A 119 -8.07 -0.91 0.73
N TYR A 120 -8.91 -0.11 1.40
CA TYR A 120 -9.55 1.07 0.81
C TYR A 120 -9.72 2.21 1.81
N ARG A 121 -9.31 3.40 1.40
CA ARG A 121 -9.75 4.64 2.02
C ARG A 121 -9.97 5.72 0.96
N THR A 122 -11.15 6.32 0.99
CA THR A 122 -11.54 7.50 0.21
C THR A 122 -11.35 8.77 1.05
N ALA A 123 -11.12 9.88 0.35
CA ALA A 123 -10.91 11.22 0.90
C ALA A 123 -12.06 11.70 1.80
N SER A 124 -11.72 12.45 2.85
CA SER A 124 -12.68 13.18 3.69
C SER A 124 -13.52 14.16 2.87
N ALA A 125 -14.84 13.96 2.86
CA ALA A 125 -15.79 14.97 2.40
C ALA A 125 -16.15 15.91 3.56
N THR A 126 -15.41 17.01 3.72
CA THR A 126 -15.99 18.27 4.22
C THR A 126 -16.30 19.12 2.99
N GLY A 127 -17.39 18.79 2.32
CA GLY A 127 -17.86 19.47 1.12
C GLY A 127 -19.15 18.81 0.66
N THR A 128 -20.23 19.57 0.68
CA THR A 128 -21.59 19.18 0.28
C THR A 128 -21.62 18.47 -1.07
N PRO A 129 -22.42 17.41 -1.26
CA PRO A 129 -22.50 16.71 -2.54
C PRO A 129 -23.30 17.55 -3.55
N SER A 130 -22.62 18.00 -4.61
CA SER A 130 -23.27 18.49 -5.83
C SER A 130 -23.53 17.31 -6.78
N LEU A 131 -24.76 17.21 -7.29
CA LEU A 131 -25.15 16.22 -8.28
C LEU A 131 -24.50 16.53 -9.65
N GLY A 132 -23.92 15.50 -10.28
CA GLY A 132 -23.50 15.47 -11.68
C GLY A 132 -23.59 14.05 -12.26
N PRO A 133 -23.80 13.88 -13.57
CA PRO A 133 -24.86 13.01 -14.10
C PRO A 133 -24.53 11.52 -14.22
N LYS A 134 -25.60 10.71 -14.11
CA LYS A 134 -25.66 9.26 -14.34
C LYS A 134 -25.09 8.87 -15.71
N GLY A 135 -24.04 8.04 -15.73
CA GLY A 135 -23.58 7.28 -16.89
C GLY A 135 -23.87 5.79 -16.72
N SER A 136 -24.60 5.24 -17.68
CA SER A 136 -25.17 3.88 -17.72
C SER A 136 -24.11 2.77 -17.81
N LEU A 137 -24.30 1.67 -17.07
CA LEU A 137 -23.55 0.41 -17.20
C LEU A 137 -24.22 -0.47 -18.26
N THR A 138 -23.54 -0.72 -19.38
CA THR A 138 -23.91 -1.81 -20.30
C THR A 138 -23.04 -3.03 -20.02
N ALA A 139 -23.68 -4.13 -19.62
CA ALA A 139 -23.08 -5.44 -19.50
C ALA A 139 -22.78 -6.01 -20.89
N SER A 140 -21.54 -6.43 -21.14
CA SER A 140 -21.19 -7.26 -22.29
C SER A 140 -21.26 -8.74 -21.89
N THR A 141 -22.06 -9.50 -22.64
CA THR A 141 -22.12 -10.96 -22.58
C THR A 141 -20.93 -11.59 -23.32
N PRO A 142 -20.48 -12.80 -22.94
CA PRO A 142 -19.47 -13.51 -23.71
C PRO A 142 -20.10 -14.06 -25.00
N LYS A 143 -19.39 -13.91 -26.13
CA LYS A 143 -19.72 -14.54 -27.43
C LYS A 143 -19.28 -16.02 -27.42
N PRO A 144 -19.85 -16.86 -28.31
CA PRO A 144 -19.88 -18.32 -28.21
C PRO A 144 -18.52 -18.98 -28.41
#